data_AF-X1S8T0-F1
#
_entry.id   AF-X1S8T0-F1
#
_cell.length_a   1.000
_cell.length_b   1.000
_cell.length_c   1.000
_cell.angle_alpha   90.00
_cell.angle_beta   90.00
_cell.angle_gamma   90.00
#
_symmetry.space_group_name_H-M   'P 1'
#
loop_
_entity.id
_entity.type
_entity.pdbx_description
1 polymer ?
#
loop_
_entity_poly.entity_id
_entity_poly.type
_entity_poly.pdbx_seq_one_letter_code
_entity_poly.pdbx_strand_id
1 'polypeptide(L)'
;GGVIAEKLVRYLTSTDGVFYLGANKIATTQQDTSPTGPPDILTRWYHDAGGNWVSNTGIEGASAAGQISNEHYDTPTGLADIGVARYGVFWLFIHFDGDLHVVYGIGTYKLALAEMALVPILPDAVRDFSTLAAKIIVGQADPNFTSIVTAYETLFPAMLGSYLAGSIKL
;
A
#
# COMPACT_ATOMS: atom_id res chain seq x y z
N GLY A 1 -3.10 -6.89 -12.88
CA GLY A 1 -3.57 -7.41 -11.60
C GLY A 1 -4.49 -6.41 -11.00
N GLY A 2 -5.38 -6.81 -10.11
CA GLY A 2 -6.35 -5.84 -9.63
C GLY A 2 -6.92 -6.16 -8.28
N VAL A 3 -7.49 -7.35 -8.12
CA VAL A 3 -8.16 -7.64 -6.84
C VAL A 3 -7.10 -7.96 -5.80
N ILE A 4 -7.04 -7.11 -4.78
CA ILE A 4 -6.15 -7.26 -3.63
C ILE A 4 -6.92 -8.01 -2.55
N ALA A 5 -6.31 -9.06 -2.01
CA ALA A 5 -6.88 -9.82 -0.91
C ALA A 5 -5.81 -10.13 0.14
N GLU A 6 -6.25 -10.27 1.39
CA GLU A 6 -5.42 -10.83 2.44
C GLU A 6 -5.24 -12.33 2.23
N LYS A 7 -4.02 -12.81 2.44
CA LYS A 7 -3.70 -14.23 2.53
C LYS A 7 -2.92 -14.47 3.80
N LEU A 8 -3.23 -15.56 4.51
CA LEU A 8 -2.65 -15.83 5.83
C LEU A 8 -2.74 -14.59 6.74
N VAL A 9 -1.73 -14.33 7.55
CA VAL A 9 -1.65 -13.18 8.46
C VAL A 9 -0.96 -12.02 7.72
N ARG A 10 -1.72 -11.03 7.26
CA ARG A 10 -1.21 -9.78 6.63
C ARG A 10 -0.31 -9.92 5.40
N TYR A 11 -0.31 -11.07 4.75
CA TYR A 11 0.25 -11.19 3.41
C TYR A 11 -0.80 -10.84 2.38
N LEU A 12 -0.36 -10.49 1.18
CA LEU A 12 -1.21 -10.03 0.12
C LEU A 12 -1.18 -11.01 -1.04
N THR A 13 -2.34 -11.15 -1.67
CA THR A 13 -2.41 -11.66 -3.03
C THR A 13 -3.01 -10.61 -3.94
N SER A 14 -2.55 -10.59 -5.20
CA SER A 14 -3.17 -9.84 -6.29
C SER A 14 -3.50 -10.79 -7.42
N THR A 15 -4.70 -10.68 -8.00
CA THR A 15 -5.02 -11.41 -9.24
C THR A 15 -4.14 -10.93 -10.40
N ASP A 16 -4.08 -11.70 -11.49
CA ASP A 16 -3.59 -11.17 -12.76
C ASP A 16 -4.53 -10.08 -13.31
N GLY A 17 -4.09 -9.38 -14.36
CA GLY A 17 -4.93 -8.37 -15.03
C GLY A 17 -4.14 -7.32 -15.77
N VAL A 18 -4.81 -6.29 -16.26
CA VAL A 18 -4.23 -5.27 -17.13
C VAL A 18 -4.52 -3.88 -16.60
N PHE A 19 -3.51 -3.01 -16.62
CA PHE A 19 -3.67 -1.57 -16.43
C PHE A 19 -2.88 -0.80 -17.49
N TYR A 20 -3.09 0.52 -17.55
CA TYR A 20 -2.39 1.39 -18.49
C TYR A 20 -1.62 2.46 -17.71
N LEU A 21 -0.36 2.66 -18.08
CA LEU A 21 0.43 3.83 -17.68
C LEU A 21 0.67 4.68 -18.94
N GLY A 22 -0.05 5.79 -19.04
CA GLY A 22 -0.15 6.55 -20.29
C GLY A 22 -0.72 5.69 -21.42
N ALA A 23 -0.02 5.61 -22.55
CA ALA A 23 -0.41 4.78 -23.69
C ALA A 23 0.07 3.32 -23.62
N ASN A 24 0.84 2.97 -22.58
CA ASN A 24 1.44 1.63 -22.47
C ASN A 24 0.50 0.70 -21.70
N LYS A 25 0.16 -0.43 -22.34
CA LYS A 25 -0.58 -1.52 -21.71
C LYS A 25 0.38 -2.36 -20.89
N ILE A 26 0.08 -2.53 -19.61
CA ILE A 26 0.84 -3.36 -18.68
C ILE A 26 -0.04 -4.54 -18.27
N ALA A 27 0.43 -5.74 -18.56
CA ALA A 27 -0.16 -6.97 -18.04
C ALA A 27 0.63 -7.40 -16.81
N THR A 28 -0.05 -7.67 -15.70
CA THR A 28 0.59 -8.32 -14.54
C THR A 28 0.11 -9.74 -14.42
N THR A 29 0.99 -10.56 -13.87
CA THR A 29 0.65 -11.87 -13.35
C THR A 29 0.02 -11.75 -11.97
N GLN A 30 -0.47 -12.87 -11.46
CA GLN A 30 -0.81 -13.02 -10.05
C GLN A 30 0.43 -12.73 -9.19
N GLN A 31 0.18 -12.15 -8.02
CA GLN A 31 1.21 -11.89 -7.00
C GLN A 31 0.78 -12.55 -5.68
N ASP A 32 1.74 -13.07 -4.93
CA ASP A 32 1.59 -13.69 -3.62
C ASP A 32 2.80 -13.39 -2.74
N THR A 33 2.61 -12.51 -1.76
CA THR A 33 3.71 -12.09 -0.86
C THR A 33 3.95 -13.06 0.28
N SER A 34 3.13 -14.12 0.40
CA SER A 34 3.24 -15.10 1.49
C SER A 34 4.46 -16.02 1.30
N PRO A 35 5.05 -16.54 2.39
CA PRO A 35 6.25 -17.37 2.32
C PRO A 35 5.99 -18.78 1.73
N THR A 36 4.82 -19.03 1.14
CA THR A 36 4.50 -20.30 0.50
C THR A 36 5.08 -20.34 -0.92
N GLY A 37 6.26 -20.94 -1.08
CA GLY A 37 6.97 -20.99 -2.37
C GLY A 37 7.99 -19.85 -2.50
N PRO A 38 8.45 -19.51 -3.72
CA PRO A 38 9.21 -18.27 -3.93
C PRO A 38 8.24 -17.09 -3.75
N PRO A 39 8.34 -16.31 -2.66
CA PRO A 39 7.40 -15.21 -2.42
C PRO A 39 7.64 -14.08 -3.41
N ASP A 40 6.56 -13.47 -3.89
CA ASP A 40 6.65 -12.21 -4.62
C ASP A 40 7.06 -11.08 -3.67
N ILE A 41 7.78 -10.10 -4.21
CA ILE A 41 8.36 -9.01 -3.41
C ILE A 41 7.28 -7.98 -3.09
N LEU A 42 7.19 -7.63 -1.80
CA LEU A 42 6.46 -6.45 -1.35
C LEU A 42 7.46 -5.35 -0.96
N THR A 43 7.50 -4.28 -1.73
CA THR A 43 8.33 -3.10 -1.46
C THR A 43 7.57 -2.12 -0.57
N ARG A 44 8.08 -1.85 0.64
CA ARG A 44 7.50 -0.90 1.60
C ARG A 44 8.20 0.45 1.53
N TRP A 45 7.45 1.54 1.53
CA TRP A 45 7.96 2.90 1.49
C TRP A 45 7.55 3.69 2.73
N TYR A 46 8.54 4.33 3.35
CA TYR A 46 8.42 5.20 4.52
C TYR A 46 9.60 6.18 4.56
N HIS A 47 9.62 7.15 5.48
CA HIS A 47 10.75 8.06 5.64
C HIS A 47 11.79 7.50 6.62
N ASP A 48 13.07 7.75 6.37
CA ASP A 48 14.13 7.53 7.35
C ASP A 48 14.19 8.66 8.40
N ALA A 49 15.14 8.56 9.34
CA ALA A 49 15.36 9.59 10.36
C ALA A 49 15.78 10.96 9.78
N GLY A 50 16.29 10.99 8.54
CA GLY A 50 16.64 12.20 7.82
C GLY A 50 15.48 12.80 7.02
N GLY A 51 14.30 12.18 7.03
CA GLY A 51 13.15 12.60 6.24
C GLY A 51 13.26 12.28 4.76
N ASN A 52 14.12 11.32 4.38
CA ASN A 52 14.20 10.84 3.01
C ASN A 52 13.29 9.63 2.83
N TRP A 53 12.63 9.53 1.68
CA TRP A 53 11.97 8.29 1.29
C TRP A 53 12.97 7.16 1.17
N VAL A 54 12.70 6.06 1.86
CA VAL A 54 13.43 4.80 1.75
C VAL A 54 12.47 3.67 1.42
N SER A 55 13.00 2.63 0.78
CA SER A 55 12.27 1.42 0.46
C SER A 55 12.85 0.21 1.18
N ASN A 56 11.99 -0.69 1.65
CA ASN A 56 12.40 -1.91 2.34
C ASN A 56 11.66 -3.14 1.79
N THR A 57 12.39 -4.22 1.54
CA THR A 57 11.84 -5.53 1.14
C THR A 57 12.03 -6.60 2.22
N GLY A 58 12.83 -6.34 3.26
CA GLY A 58 13.08 -7.20 4.42
C GLY A 58 12.13 -6.96 5.61
N ILE A 59 12.49 -7.40 6.81
CA ILE A 59 11.57 -7.37 7.97
C ILE A 59 11.31 -5.95 8.47
N GLU A 60 12.27 -5.03 8.33
CA GLU A 60 12.17 -3.70 8.93
C GLU A 60 10.93 -2.93 8.43
N GLY A 61 10.26 -2.32 9.40
CA GLY A 61 8.97 -1.67 9.25
C GLY A 61 7.75 -2.60 9.37
N ALA A 62 7.93 -3.92 9.38
CA ALA A 62 6.88 -4.92 9.57
C ALA A 62 7.33 -6.07 10.51
N SER A 63 6.49 -7.10 10.67
CA SER A 63 6.83 -8.29 11.46
C SER A 63 7.53 -9.38 10.64
N ALA A 64 7.42 -9.35 9.31
CA ALA A 64 8.08 -10.26 8.38
C ALA A 64 8.24 -9.63 6.99
N ALA A 65 9.19 -10.13 6.20
CA ALA A 65 9.25 -9.80 4.77
C ALA A 65 7.94 -10.20 4.09
N GLY A 66 7.42 -9.37 3.19
CA GLY A 66 6.15 -9.63 2.49
C GLY A 66 4.88 -9.21 3.26
N GLN A 67 4.99 -8.76 4.51
CA GLN A 67 3.86 -8.27 5.30
C GLN A 67 3.74 -6.74 5.27
N ILE A 68 2.52 -6.28 5.54
CA ILE A 68 2.25 -4.91 5.98
C ILE A 68 2.36 -4.84 7.51
N SER A 69 2.86 -3.72 8.03
CA SER A 69 2.92 -3.44 9.46
C SER A 69 1.53 -3.38 10.08
N ASN A 70 1.40 -3.91 11.29
CA ASN A 70 0.28 -3.64 12.19
C ASN A 70 0.75 -2.91 13.46
N GLU A 71 1.97 -2.41 13.47
CA GLU A 71 2.60 -1.77 14.63
C GLU A 71 2.95 -0.32 14.34
N HIS A 72 3.35 -0.01 13.11
CA HIS A 72 3.90 1.28 12.77
C HIS A 72 3.19 2.00 11.62
N TYR A 73 3.22 3.32 11.69
CA TYR A 73 2.87 4.24 10.61
C TYR A 73 4.06 5.15 10.32
N ASP A 74 4.01 5.89 9.21
CA ASP A 74 5.10 6.75 8.77
C ASP A 74 5.03 8.16 9.38
N THR A 75 6.20 8.75 9.63
CA THR A 75 6.35 10.14 10.09
C THR A 75 7.49 10.79 9.31
N PRO A 76 7.61 12.12 9.28
CA PRO A 76 8.72 12.80 8.60
C PRO A 76 10.13 12.44 9.10
N THR A 77 10.27 11.65 10.16
CA THR A 77 11.54 11.27 10.78
C THR A 77 11.64 9.78 11.10
N GLY A 78 10.90 8.93 10.39
CA GLY A 78 10.89 7.49 10.68
C GLY A 78 9.51 6.92 10.97
N LEU A 79 9.52 5.65 11.36
CA LEU A 79 8.34 4.93 11.78
C LEU A 79 7.99 5.24 13.25
N ALA A 80 6.69 5.33 13.53
CA ALA A 80 6.16 5.51 14.88
C ALA A 80 5.01 4.55 15.17
N ASP A 81 4.76 4.27 16.45
CA ASP A 81 3.73 3.31 16.87
C ASP A 81 2.31 3.81 16.58
N ILE A 82 1.49 2.94 15.98
CA ILE A 82 0.06 3.18 15.77
C ILE A 82 -0.64 3.45 17.11
N GLY A 83 -0.22 2.78 18.18
CA GLY A 83 -0.75 2.94 19.53
C GLY A 83 -2.03 2.15 19.78
N VAL A 84 -2.35 1.93 21.06
CA VAL A 84 -3.43 1.05 21.50
C VAL A 84 -4.80 1.54 21.02
N ALA A 85 -5.63 0.62 20.51
CA ALA A 85 -6.99 0.90 20.02
C ALA A 85 -7.01 2.02 18.96
N ARG A 86 -6.02 1.98 18.06
CA ARG A 86 -5.88 2.84 16.89
C ARG A 86 -5.58 1.98 15.66
N TYR A 87 -5.70 2.61 14.50
CA TYR A 87 -5.53 2.01 13.19
C TYR A 87 -4.46 2.74 12.39
N GLY A 88 -3.61 1.96 11.72
CA GLY A 88 -2.74 2.42 10.64
C GLY A 88 -3.46 2.32 9.29
N VAL A 89 -3.04 3.15 8.34
CA VAL A 89 -3.55 3.13 6.96
C VAL A 89 -2.37 2.93 6.03
N PHE A 90 -2.55 2.11 5.00
CA PHE A 90 -1.51 1.75 4.05
C PHE A 90 -2.08 1.81 2.64
N TRP A 91 -1.28 2.27 1.69
CA TRP A 91 -1.71 2.49 0.31
C TRP A 91 -0.93 1.56 -0.60
N LEU A 92 -1.64 0.62 -1.21
CA LEU A 92 -1.05 -0.40 -2.07
C LEU A 92 -1.12 0.05 -3.53
N PHE A 93 -0.02 -0.12 -4.23
CA PHE A 93 0.20 0.23 -5.62
C PHE A 93 0.72 -0.98 -6.39
N ILE A 94 0.37 -1.04 -7.66
CA ILE A 94 0.96 -1.97 -8.63
C ILE A 94 1.96 -1.16 -9.46
N HIS A 95 3.23 -1.54 -9.39
CA HIS A 95 4.32 -0.89 -10.11
C HIS A 95 4.36 -1.37 -11.58
N PHE A 96 5.10 -0.68 -12.45
CA PHE A 96 5.08 -0.93 -13.90
C PHE A 96 5.56 -2.33 -14.31
N ASP A 97 6.36 -2.98 -13.46
CA ASP A 97 6.83 -4.36 -13.59
C ASP A 97 5.82 -5.40 -13.06
N GLY A 98 4.77 -4.95 -12.38
CA GLY A 98 3.73 -5.78 -11.77
C GLY A 98 3.93 -6.04 -10.27
N ASP A 99 5.07 -5.63 -9.70
CA ASP A 99 5.37 -5.83 -8.28
C ASP A 99 4.47 -4.97 -7.38
N LEU A 100 4.27 -5.44 -6.16
CA LEU A 100 3.45 -4.74 -5.16
C LEU A 100 4.29 -3.76 -4.35
N HIS A 101 3.86 -2.51 -4.36
CA HIS A 101 4.47 -1.42 -3.59
C HIS A 101 3.46 -0.92 -2.56
N VAL A 102 3.87 -0.75 -1.31
CA VAL A 102 3.02 -0.17 -0.25
C VAL A 102 3.66 1.08 0.32
N VAL A 103 2.89 2.17 0.33
CA VAL A 103 3.28 3.43 0.99
C VAL A 103 2.58 3.51 2.34
N TYR A 104 3.36 3.74 3.38
CA TYR A 104 2.84 3.81 4.74
C TYR A 104 2.05 5.12 4.92
N GLY A 105 0.93 5.05 5.62
CA GLY A 105 0.15 6.22 5.97
C GLY A 105 0.85 7.06 7.03
N ILE A 106 0.57 8.35 6.99
CA ILE A 106 1.26 9.38 7.79
C ILE A 106 0.60 9.69 9.14
N GLY A 107 -0.24 8.78 9.65
CA GLY A 107 -0.94 9.03 10.90
C GLY A 107 -1.53 7.80 11.55
N THR A 108 -2.02 8.02 12.77
CA THR A 108 -2.72 7.03 13.60
C THR A 108 -4.15 7.50 13.90
N TYR A 109 -5.12 6.62 13.69
CA TYR A 109 -6.52 7.02 13.59
C TYR A 109 -7.43 6.18 14.47
N LYS A 110 -8.62 6.71 14.78
CA LYS A 110 -9.80 5.88 15.08
C LYS A 110 -10.40 5.39 13.75
N LEU A 111 -11.14 4.28 13.76
CA LEU A 111 -11.58 3.59 12.53
C LEU A 111 -12.24 4.54 11.52
N ALA A 112 -13.22 5.35 11.95
CA ALA A 112 -13.90 6.30 11.06
C ALA A 112 -12.96 7.31 10.39
N LEU A 113 -11.89 7.74 11.09
CA LEU A 113 -10.88 8.62 10.52
C LEU A 113 -9.92 7.87 9.58
N ALA A 114 -9.62 6.60 9.87
CA ALA A 114 -8.83 5.74 8.99
C ALA A 114 -9.53 5.51 7.64
N GLU A 115 -10.85 5.33 7.67
CA GLU A 115 -11.69 5.21 6.47
C GLU A 115 -11.72 6.48 5.62
N MET A 116 -11.47 7.65 6.23
CA MET A 116 -11.38 8.94 5.54
C MET A 116 -9.94 9.39 5.24
N ALA A 117 -8.93 8.60 5.61
CA ALA A 117 -7.54 8.95 5.34
C ALA A 117 -7.30 9.12 3.84
N LEU A 118 -6.42 10.07 3.51
CA LEU A 118 -6.05 10.46 2.15
C LEU A 118 -4.69 9.84 1.79
N VAL A 119 -4.47 9.66 0.48
CA VAL A 119 -3.17 9.21 -0.05
C VAL A 119 -2.12 10.25 0.37
N PRO A 120 -1.00 9.84 1.01
CA PRO A 120 0.06 10.76 1.37
C PRO A 120 0.83 11.23 0.13
N ILE A 121 1.80 12.13 0.33
CA ILE A 121 2.81 12.38 -0.69
C ILE A 121 3.52 11.05 -0.99
N LEU A 122 3.76 10.76 -2.25
CA LEU A 122 4.36 9.51 -2.69
C LEU A 122 5.85 9.72 -3.02
N PRO A 123 6.71 8.72 -2.83
CA PRO A 123 8.04 8.72 -3.42
C PRO A 123 7.94 8.76 -4.94
N ASP A 124 8.91 9.42 -5.59
CA ASP A 124 8.89 9.64 -7.05
C ASP A 124 8.69 8.35 -7.85
N ALA A 125 9.35 7.25 -7.45
CA ALA A 125 9.22 5.95 -8.10
C ALA A 125 7.77 5.42 -8.10
N VAL A 126 7.06 5.56 -6.98
CA VAL A 126 5.66 5.12 -6.89
C VAL A 126 4.74 6.08 -7.64
N ARG A 127 4.98 7.40 -7.51
CA ARG A 127 4.18 8.43 -8.19
C ARG A 127 4.22 8.27 -9.72
N ASP A 128 5.41 8.06 -10.27
CA ASP A 128 5.64 8.18 -11.71
C ASP A 128 5.41 6.85 -12.45
N PHE A 129 5.52 5.71 -11.74
CA PHE A 129 5.51 4.39 -12.37
C PHE A 129 4.52 3.38 -11.78
N SER A 130 3.60 3.80 -10.91
CA SER A 130 2.63 2.88 -10.32
C SER A 130 1.18 3.36 -10.44
N THR A 131 0.25 2.42 -10.30
CA THR A 131 -1.19 2.70 -10.15
C THR A 131 -1.67 2.33 -8.76
N LEU A 132 -2.55 3.14 -8.17
CA LEU A 132 -3.17 2.83 -6.88
C LEU A 132 -4.09 1.60 -7.05
N ALA A 133 -3.91 0.61 -6.18
CA ALA A 133 -4.67 -0.65 -6.20
C ALA A 133 -5.63 -0.76 -5.01
N ALA A 134 -5.20 -0.40 -3.80
CA ALA A 134 -6.05 -0.50 -2.61
C ALA A 134 -5.61 0.45 -1.48
N LYS A 135 -6.55 0.75 -0.59
CA LYS A 135 -6.31 1.22 0.77
C LYS A 135 -6.50 0.08 1.75
N ILE A 136 -5.56 -0.09 2.65
CA ILE A 136 -5.58 -1.13 3.68
C ILE A 136 -5.61 -0.47 5.05
N ILE A 137 -6.47 -0.94 5.93
CA ILE A 137 -6.60 -0.49 7.32
C ILE A 137 -6.32 -1.68 8.22
N VAL A 138 -5.52 -1.46 9.27
CA VAL A 138 -5.17 -2.50 10.25
C VAL A 138 -5.10 -1.89 11.64
N GLY A 139 -5.69 -2.59 12.61
CA GLY A 139 -5.60 -2.23 14.02
C GLY A 139 -4.24 -2.55 14.60
N GLN A 140 -3.84 -1.81 15.62
CA GLN A 140 -2.58 -2.06 16.32
C GLN A 140 -2.53 -3.50 16.86
N ALA A 141 -1.45 -4.21 16.55
CA ALA A 141 -1.23 -5.63 16.88
C ALA A 141 -2.28 -6.62 16.32
N ASP A 142 -3.21 -6.18 15.46
CA ASP A 142 -4.20 -7.09 14.89
C ASP A 142 -3.54 -8.08 13.92
N PRO A 143 -3.92 -9.37 13.98
CA PRO A 143 -3.35 -10.39 13.11
C PRO A 143 -3.85 -10.28 11.66
N ASN A 144 -4.98 -9.62 11.43
CA ASN A 144 -5.60 -9.52 10.11
C ASN A 144 -5.90 -8.06 9.76
N PHE A 145 -6.08 -7.77 8.49
CA PHE A 145 -6.54 -6.46 8.05
C PHE A 145 -7.97 -6.20 8.50
N THR A 146 -8.21 -4.99 9.03
CA THR A 146 -9.56 -4.52 9.37
C THR A 146 -10.36 -4.24 8.12
N SER A 147 -9.71 -3.72 7.08
CA SER A 147 -10.36 -3.41 5.80
C SER A 147 -9.35 -3.41 4.66
N ILE A 148 -9.77 -3.89 3.50
CA ILE A 148 -9.12 -3.68 2.21
C ILE A 148 -10.17 -3.03 1.31
N VAL A 149 -9.94 -1.78 0.92
CA VAL A 149 -10.81 -1.05 0.01
C VAL A 149 -10.09 -0.89 -1.32
N THR A 150 -10.68 -1.47 -2.36
CA THR A 150 -10.08 -1.53 -3.69
C THR A 150 -10.34 -0.25 -4.49
N ALA A 151 -9.32 0.26 -5.18
CA ALA A 151 -9.42 1.48 -5.99
C ALA A 151 -10.24 1.31 -7.28
N TYR A 152 -10.52 0.07 -7.69
CA TYR A 152 -11.37 -0.23 -8.86
C TYR A 152 -12.87 -0.05 -8.58
N GLU A 153 -13.27 0.08 -7.31
CA GLU A 153 -14.66 0.21 -6.88
C GLU A 153 -14.95 1.55 -6.18
N THR A 154 -13.90 2.28 -5.76
CA THR A 154 -14.02 3.51 -4.98
C THR A 154 -13.05 4.59 -5.46
N LEU A 155 -13.54 5.82 -5.59
CA LEU A 155 -12.69 6.99 -5.84
C LEU A 155 -12.09 7.45 -4.52
N PHE A 156 -10.76 7.37 -4.39
CA PHE A 156 -10.06 7.89 -3.23
C PHE A 156 -9.75 9.39 -3.40
N PRO A 157 -10.14 10.24 -2.44
CA PRO A 157 -9.69 11.63 -2.45
C PRO A 157 -8.17 11.70 -2.19
N ALA A 158 -7.46 12.44 -3.05
CA ALA A 158 -6.03 12.73 -2.90
C ALA A 158 -5.85 14.11 -2.27
N MET A 159 -4.80 14.29 -1.48
CA MET A 159 -4.37 15.63 -1.06
C MET A 159 -3.99 16.43 -2.31
N LEU A 160 -4.46 17.68 -2.42
CA LEU A 160 -4.35 18.52 -3.61
C LEU A 160 -2.87 18.80 -3.98
N GLY A 161 -2.33 17.96 -4.85
CA GLY A 161 -1.24 18.22 -5.76
C GLY A 161 -1.73 17.76 -7.14
N SER A 162 -1.84 18.69 -8.08
CA SER A 162 -2.41 18.47 -9.42
C SER A 162 -1.94 17.14 -10.06
N TYR A 163 -2.85 16.24 -10.44
CA TYR A 163 -3.18 15.86 -11.82
C TYR A 163 -4.12 14.62 -11.87
N LEU A 164 -5.15 14.77 -12.70
CA LEU A 164 -6.20 13.89 -13.23
C LEU A 164 -6.06 12.36 -13.02
N ALA A 165 -6.90 11.78 -12.16
CA ALA A 165 -7.29 10.37 -12.28
C ALA A 165 -8.41 10.25 -13.34
N GLY A 166 -8.05 9.88 -14.56
CA GLY A 166 -8.98 9.63 -15.66
C GLY A 166 -8.96 8.16 -16.06
N SER A 167 -9.83 7.34 -15.47
CA SER A 167 -10.20 6.05 -16.03
C SER A 167 -11.47 6.21 -16.87
N ILE A 168 -11.32 6.28 -18.19
CA ILE A 168 -12.42 6.12 -19.14
C ILE A 168 -12.74 4.62 -19.20
N LYS A 169 -13.96 4.25 -18.79
CA LYS A 169 -14.56 2.97 -19.17
C LYS A 169 -14.99 3.07 -20.63
N LEU A 170 -14.45 2.20 -21.49
CA LEU A 170 -15.06 1.86 -22.78
C LEU A 170 -16.21 0.87 -22.54
#